data_AF-H2KW29-F1
#
_entry.id   AF-H2KW29-F1
#
_cell.length_a   1.000
_cell.length_b   1.000
_cell.length_c   1.000
_cell.angle_alpha   90.00
_cell.angle_beta   90.00
_cell.angle_gamma   90.00
#
_symmetry.space_group_name_H-M   'P 1'
#
loop_
_entity.id
_entity.type
_entity.pdbx_description
1 polymer ?
#
loop_
_entity_poly.entity_id
_entity_poly.type
_entity_poly.pdbx_seq_one_letter_code
_entity_poly.pdbx_strand_id
1 'polypeptide(L)'
;MRNQKLKDLREQLKSSSRIFLAGKKVMQIALGRSSADEAKTGLHKLSKFLQGDTGLFFTNLPRDDVERLFREFEEHDFARTGSIVTETVELKEGPLEQFTHEMEPFLRKQGLPVRLNKGAVELVADHIVCEEGKPISPEAAQTLRLLGMQMATFRLYLVCRWSSDDFEVYKEGLAQLRAEADDSS
;
A
#
# COMPACT_ATOMS: atom_id res chain seq x y z
N MET A 1 4.22 -5.34 -3.68
CA MET A 1 2.76 -5.54 -3.82
C MET A 1 2.16 -6.27 -2.62
N ARG A 2 1.24 -5.62 -1.89
CA ARG A 2 0.51 -6.15 -0.73
C ARG A 2 -0.54 -7.16 -1.17
N ASN A 3 -0.14 -8.43 -1.24
CA ASN A 3 -0.97 -9.48 -1.84
C ASN A 3 -2.24 -9.78 -1.03
N GLN A 4 -2.24 -9.59 0.30
CA GLN A 4 -3.41 -9.91 1.14
C GLN A 4 -4.52 -8.86 1.05
N LYS A 5 -4.21 -7.57 1.25
CA LYS A 5 -5.22 -6.48 1.17
C LYS A 5 -5.93 -6.44 -0.19
N LEU A 6 -5.18 -6.70 -1.27
CA LEU A 6 -5.77 -6.81 -2.59
C LEU A 6 -6.64 -8.06 -2.76
N LYS A 7 -6.28 -9.19 -2.13
CA LYS A 7 -7.15 -10.38 -2.11
C LYS A 7 -8.45 -10.10 -1.37
N ASP A 8 -8.38 -9.40 -0.24
CA ASP A 8 -9.55 -9.06 0.56
C ASP A 8 -10.49 -8.14 -0.24
N LEU A 9 -9.94 -7.11 -0.91
CA LEU A 9 -10.71 -6.25 -1.83
C LEU A 9 -11.34 -7.04 -2.99
N ARG A 10 -10.60 -7.98 -3.58
CA ARG A 10 -11.12 -8.85 -4.65
C ARG A 10 -12.28 -9.72 -4.17
N GLU A 11 -12.23 -10.21 -2.94
CA GLU A 11 -13.30 -11.03 -2.37
C GLU A 11 -14.53 -10.18 -2.06
N GLN A 12 -14.36 -8.98 -1.51
CA GLN A 12 -15.46 -8.02 -1.27
C GLN A 12 -16.19 -7.66 -2.57
N LEU A 13 -15.45 -7.49 -3.68
CA LEU A 13 -16.01 -7.08 -4.96
C LEU A 13 -16.42 -8.25 -5.87
N LYS A 14 -16.38 -9.48 -5.38
CA LYS A 14 -16.56 -10.69 -6.20
C LYS A 14 -17.94 -10.84 -6.84
N SER A 15 -18.97 -10.17 -6.33
CA SER A 15 -20.31 -10.20 -6.93
C SER A 15 -20.45 -9.23 -8.12
N SER A 16 -19.69 -8.13 -8.14
CA SER A 16 -19.89 -7.00 -9.06
C SER A 16 -18.70 -6.73 -9.98
N SER A 17 -17.49 -7.06 -9.53
CA SER A 17 -16.26 -6.55 -10.15
C SER A 17 -15.12 -7.57 -10.17
N ARG A 18 -14.14 -7.35 -11.04
CA ARG A 18 -12.96 -8.19 -11.21
C ARG A 18 -11.72 -7.31 -11.36
N ILE A 19 -10.71 -7.58 -10.55
CA ILE A 19 -9.39 -6.91 -10.62
C ILE A 19 -8.37 -7.86 -11.25
N PHE A 20 -7.86 -7.52 -12.42
CA PHE A 20 -6.81 -8.25 -13.12
C PHE A 20 -5.46 -7.55 -12.97
N LEU A 21 -4.48 -8.31 -12.49
CA LEU A 21 -3.08 -7.92 -12.47
C LEU A 21 -2.29 -8.98 -13.25
N ALA A 22 -1.71 -8.58 -14.37
CA ALA A 22 -0.94 -9.45 -15.24
C ALA A 22 0.28 -8.69 -15.80
N GLY A 23 1.08 -9.37 -16.62
CA GLY A 23 2.16 -8.72 -17.35
C GLY A 23 1.63 -7.57 -18.20
N LYS A 24 2.18 -6.37 -18.04
CA LYS A 24 1.67 -5.14 -18.65
C LYS A 24 1.60 -5.24 -20.16
N LYS A 25 2.66 -5.78 -20.78
CA LYS A 25 2.71 -6.09 -22.23
C LYS A 25 1.58 -7.02 -22.66
N VAL A 26 1.19 -7.99 -21.85
CA VAL A 26 0.09 -8.94 -22.15
C VAL A 26 -1.25 -8.22 -22.11
N MET A 27 -1.49 -7.42 -21.07
CA MET A 27 -2.73 -6.64 -20.96
C MET A 27 -2.86 -5.59 -22.08
N GLN A 28 -1.76 -4.92 -22.44
CA GLN A 28 -1.74 -3.99 -23.58
C GLN A 28 -2.05 -4.67 -24.92
N ILE A 29 -1.58 -5.90 -25.12
CA ILE A 29 -1.91 -6.69 -26.31
C ILE A 29 -3.39 -7.09 -26.28
N ALA A 30 -3.90 -7.53 -25.14
CA ALA A 30 -5.29 -7.97 -24.99
C ALA A 30 -6.31 -6.83 -25.22
N LEU A 31 -5.96 -5.59 -24.87
CA LEU A 31 -6.80 -4.41 -25.12
C LEU A 31 -6.62 -3.80 -26.52
N GLY A 32 -5.52 -4.14 -27.22
CA GLY A 32 -5.08 -3.52 -28.45
C GLY A 32 -4.08 -2.38 -28.20
N ARG A 33 -3.02 -2.32 -29.02
CA ARG A 33 -2.00 -1.24 -28.96
C ARG A 33 -2.33 -0.06 -29.86
N SER A 34 -3.17 -0.28 -30.85
CA SER A 34 -3.60 0.69 -31.84
C SER A 34 -5.11 0.58 -32.04
N SER A 35 -5.70 1.55 -32.71
CA SER A 35 -7.12 1.48 -33.12
C SER A 35 -7.40 0.37 -34.14
N ALA A 36 -6.37 -0.19 -34.79
CA ALA A 36 -6.54 -1.30 -35.73
C ALA A 36 -6.70 -2.65 -35.02
N ASP A 37 -6.13 -2.77 -33.81
CA ASP A 37 -6.05 -4.03 -33.06
C ASP A 37 -7.02 -4.06 -31.86
N GLU A 38 -7.89 -3.06 -31.73
CA GLU A 38 -8.79 -2.95 -30.57
C GLU A 38 -10.08 -3.74 -30.76
N ALA A 39 -10.46 -4.48 -29.71
CA ALA A 39 -11.71 -5.24 -29.72
C ALA A 39 -12.96 -4.34 -29.70
N LYS A 40 -12.83 -3.12 -29.16
CA LYS A 40 -13.89 -2.11 -29.09
C LYS A 40 -13.29 -0.73 -29.29
N THR A 41 -14.07 0.17 -29.88
CA THR A 41 -13.62 1.53 -30.20
C THR A 41 -13.09 2.26 -28.98
N GLY A 42 -11.88 2.79 -29.08
CA GLY A 42 -11.21 3.56 -28.03
C GLY A 42 -10.61 2.72 -26.89
N LEU A 43 -10.69 1.39 -26.92
CA LEU A 43 -10.14 0.53 -25.88
C LEU A 43 -8.61 0.58 -25.85
N HIS A 44 -7.96 0.78 -27.00
CA HIS A 44 -6.50 0.94 -27.09
C HIS A 44 -5.96 2.13 -26.28
N LYS A 45 -6.81 3.10 -25.92
CA LYS A 45 -6.43 4.25 -25.10
C LYS A 45 -6.00 3.81 -23.70
N LEU A 46 -6.63 2.78 -23.12
CA LEU A 46 -6.26 2.22 -21.81
C LEU A 46 -4.83 1.65 -21.81
N SER A 47 -4.40 1.04 -22.91
CA SER A 47 -3.08 0.42 -23.04
C SER A 47 -1.93 1.38 -22.75
N LYS A 48 -2.11 2.68 -23.03
CA LYS A 48 -1.11 3.73 -22.77
C LYS A 48 -0.84 3.94 -21.28
N PHE A 49 -1.80 3.62 -20.42
CA PHE A 49 -1.72 3.80 -18.96
C PHE A 49 -1.27 2.54 -18.23
N LEU A 50 -1.11 1.40 -18.91
CA LEU A 50 -0.65 0.15 -18.33
C LEU A 50 0.89 0.13 -18.16
N GLN A 51 1.38 0.90 -17.19
CA GLN A 51 2.79 1.05 -16.83
C GLN A 51 2.97 0.91 -15.30
N GLY A 52 4.21 0.79 -14.80
CA GLY A 52 4.44 0.71 -13.35
C GLY A 52 3.65 -0.41 -12.65
N ASP A 53 3.06 -0.10 -11.50
CA ASP A 53 2.23 -1.02 -10.70
C ASP A 53 0.71 -0.87 -10.98
N THR A 54 0.34 -0.82 -12.25
CA THR A 54 -1.07 -0.72 -12.70
C THR A 54 -1.76 -2.06 -12.96
N GLY A 55 -3.09 -2.01 -12.95
CA GLY A 55 -4.00 -3.12 -13.17
C GLY A 55 -5.26 -2.73 -13.94
N LEU A 56 -6.09 -3.73 -14.24
CA LEU A 56 -7.41 -3.53 -14.83
C LEU A 56 -8.51 -3.84 -13.82
N PHE A 57 -9.50 -2.96 -13.76
CA PHE A 57 -10.69 -3.12 -12.95
C PHE A 57 -11.92 -3.13 -13.84
N PHE A 58 -12.59 -4.28 -13.92
CA PHE A 58 -13.85 -4.44 -14.64
C PHE A 58 -14.98 -4.48 -13.62
N THR A 59 -16.03 -3.71 -13.85
CA THR A 59 -17.14 -3.59 -12.89
C THR A 59 -18.45 -3.32 -13.60
N ASN A 60 -19.54 -3.78 -13.00
CA ASN A 60 -20.91 -3.39 -13.36
C ASN A 60 -21.47 -2.27 -12.46
N LEU A 61 -20.66 -1.75 -11.53
CA LEU A 61 -21.08 -0.68 -10.64
C LEU A 61 -21.22 0.65 -11.39
N PRO A 62 -22.14 1.53 -10.96
CA PRO A 62 -22.22 2.90 -11.44
C PRO A 62 -20.91 3.66 -11.24
N ARG A 63 -20.65 4.63 -12.12
CA ARG A 63 -19.47 5.51 -12.08
C ARG A 63 -19.21 6.07 -10.69
N ASP A 64 -20.22 6.71 -10.10
CA ASP A 64 -20.09 7.42 -8.83
C ASP A 64 -19.74 6.49 -7.66
N ASP A 65 -20.25 5.24 -7.70
CA ASP A 65 -19.93 4.23 -6.70
C ASP A 65 -18.48 3.75 -6.81
N VAL A 66 -17.97 3.63 -8.04
CA VAL A 66 -16.56 3.26 -8.29
C VAL A 66 -15.63 4.38 -7.85
N GLU A 67 -15.94 5.63 -8.21
CA GLU A 67 -15.15 6.79 -7.77
C GLU A 67 -15.13 6.92 -6.24
N ARG A 68 -16.28 6.75 -5.60
CA ARG A 68 -16.39 6.74 -4.13
C ARG A 68 -15.57 5.61 -3.52
N LEU A 69 -15.70 4.40 -4.07
CA LEU A 69 -14.97 3.22 -3.59
C LEU A 69 -13.46 3.43 -3.61
N PHE A 70 -12.89 3.92 -4.72
CA PHE A 70 -11.44 4.09 -4.81
C PHE A 70 -10.94 5.28 -3.98
N ARG A 71 -11.75 6.33 -3.82
CA ARG A 71 -11.41 7.48 -2.96
C ARG A 71 -11.40 7.10 -1.47
N GLU A 72 -12.33 6.27 -1.04
CA GLU A 72 -12.48 5.85 0.35
C GLU A 72 -11.64 4.62 0.70
N PHE A 73 -11.19 3.85 -0.30
CA PHE A 73 -10.38 2.66 -0.07
C PHE A 73 -8.97 3.05 0.40
N GLU A 74 -8.79 2.94 1.71
CA GLU A 74 -7.54 3.17 2.39
C GLU A 74 -7.30 2.06 3.41
N GLU A 75 -6.21 1.32 3.25
CA GLU A 75 -5.85 0.26 4.17
C GLU A 75 -4.49 0.57 4.79
N HIS A 76 -4.49 0.76 6.11
CA HIS A 76 -3.27 0.91 6.87
C HIS A 76 -2.56 -0.45 6.99
N ASP A 77 -1.23 -0.42 6.84
CA ASP A 77 -0.38 -1.59 6.95
C ASP A 77 0.95 -1.20 7.60
N PHE A 78 1.66 -2.19 8.09
CA PHE A 78 2.96 -2.01 8.72
C PHE A 78 3.99 -1.62 7.68
N ALA A 79 4.68 -0.52 7.94
CA ALA A 79 5.76 -0.07 7.09
C ALA A 79 6.88 -1.12 7.02
N ARG A 80 7.58 -1.15 5.89
CA ARG A 80 8.65 -2.11 5.62
C ARG A 80 9.99 -1.43 5.77
N THR A 81 11.02 -2.24 5.98
CA THR A 81 12.40 -1.79 5.85
C THR A 81 12.60 -1.02 4.55
N GLY A 82 13.24 0.15 4.64
CA GLY A 82 13.51 1.05 3.52
C GLY A 82 12.35 2.00 3.16
N SER A 83 11.13 1.79 3.69
CA SER A 83 10.05 2.78 3.52
C SER A 83 10.39 4.06 4.27
N ILE A 84 10.02 5.22 3.73
CA ILE A 84 10.19 6.50 4.41
C ILE A 84 9.20 6.59 5.58
N VAL A 85 9.70 6.96 6.75
CA VAL A 85 8.92 7.17 7.96
C VAL A 85 8.02 8.40 7.80
N THR A 86 6.74 8.26 8.12
CA THR A 86 5.75 9.34 8.06
C THR A 86 5.69 10.21 9.31
N GLU A 87 6.10 9.67 10.45
CA GLU A 87 6.12 10.37 11.74
C GLU A 87 7.19 9.77 12.66
N THR A 88 7.86 10.61 13.45
CA THR A 88 8.86 10.15 14.42
C THR A 88 8.17 9.37 15.54
N VAL A 89 8.65 8.15 15.82
CA VAL A 89 8.20 7.37 16.98
C VAL A 89 9.30 7.28 18.01
N GLU A 90 8.95 7.73 19.21
CA GLU A 90 9.79 7.71 20.39
C GLU A 90 9.06 6.96 21.51
N LEU A 91 9.79 6.06 22.17
CA LEU A 91 9.35 5.40 23.39
C LEU A 91 10.04 6.06 24.58
N LYS A 92 9.26 6.42 25.60
CA LYS A 92 9.78 7.01 26.83
C LYS A 92 10.22 5.95 27.84
N GLU A 93 11.25 6.29 28.63
CA GLU A 93 11.70 5.47 29.75
C GLU A 93 10.53 5.09 30.67
N GLY A 94 10.49 3.83 31.10
CA GLY A 94 9.44 3.32 31.99
C GLY A 94 8.89 1.96 31.60
N PRO A 95 7.85 1.48 32.31
CA PRO A 95 7.26 0.17 32.09
C PRO A 95 6.54 0.09 30.73
N LEU A 96 6.80 -0.99 29.98
CA LEU A 96 6.13 -1.32 28.72
C LEU A 96 5.06 -2.38 28.98
N GLU A 97 3.93 -1.95 29.55
CA GLU A 97 2.82 -2.82 29.97
C GLU A 97 2.19 -3.62 28.81
N GLN A 98 2.35 -3.14 27.57
CA GLN A 98 1.88 -3.82 26.37
C GLN A 98 2.67 -5.10 26.03
N PHE A 99 3.83 -5.33 26.65
CA PHE A 99 4.68 -6.48 26.38
C PHE A 99 4.73 -7.46 27.55
N THR A 100 4.69 -8.75 27.23
CA THR A 100 4.85 -9.81 28.24
C THR A 100 6.33 -9.98 28.59
N HIS A 101 6.60 -10.48 29.81
CA HIS A 101 7.96 -10.72 30.29
C HIS A 101 8.78 -11.65 29.37
N GLU A 102 8.13 -12.58 28.67
CA GLU A 102 8.76 -13.50 27.71
C GLU A 102 9.28 -12.78 26.46
N MET A 103 8.73 -11.60 26.13
CA MET A 103 9.16 -10.81 24.98
C MET A 103 10.43 -10.01 25.25
N GLU A 104 10.86 -9.88 26.50
CA GLU A 104 12.05 -9.10 26.89
C GLU A 104 13.30 -9.47 26.08
N PRO A 105 13.71 -10.75 25.97
CA PRO A 105 14.91 -11.12 25.22
C PRO A 105 14.79 -10.79 23.73
N PHE A 106 13.57 -10.87 23.18
CA PHE A 106 13.29 -10.53 21.79
C PHE A 106 13.40 -9.03 21.55
N LEU A 107 12.79 -8.20 22.40
CA LEU A 107 12.84 -6.74 22.33
C LEU A 107 14.29 -6.23 22.45
N ARG A 108 15.08 -6.79 23.39
CA ARG A 108 16.51 -6.48 23.51
C ARG A 108 17.27 -6.81 22.23
N LYS A 109 16.97 -7.95 21.59
CA LYS A 109 17.59 -8.37 20.32
C LYS A 109 17.21 -7.44 19.15
N GLN A 110 16.03 -6.82 19.19
CA GLN A 110 15.63 -5.78 18.23
C GLN A 110 16.25 -4.40 18.56
N GLY A 111 17.15 -4.31 19.53
CA GLY A 111 17.85 -3.06 19.85
C GLY A 111 17.12 -2.12 20.81
N LEU A 112 15.97 -2.52 21.37
CA LEU A 112 15.35 -1.72 22.43
C LEU A 112 16.16 -1.84 23.74
N PRO A 113 16.44 -0.72 24.42
CA PRO A 113 17.11 -0.71 25.71
C PRO A 113 16.13 -1.15 26.82
N VAL A 114 15.85 -2.44 26.93
CA VAL A 114 14.90 -3.00 27.92
C VAL A 114 15.57 -3.83 29.01
N ARG A 115 14.93 -3.87 30.18
CA ARG A 115 15.25 -4.75 31.31
C ARG A 115 13.99 -5.40 31.85
N LEU A 116 14.17 -6.52 32.55
CA LEU A 116 13.10 -7.11 33.35
C LEU A 116 13.15 -6.55 34.77
N ASN A 117 12.10 -5.86 35.21
CA ASN A 117 11.97 -5.33 36.56
C ASN A 117 10.73 -5.90 37.23
N LYS A 118 10.92 -6.73 38.27
CA LYS A 118 9.84 -7.42 39.01
C LYS A 118 8.83 -8.16 38.11
N GLY A 119 9.30 -8.73 37.01
CA GLY A 119 8.45 -9.47 36.06
C GLY A 119 7.74 -8.60 35.02
N ALA A 120 7.95 -7.27 35.01
CA ALA A 120 7.51 -6.38 33.94
C ALA A 120 8.68 -5.99 33.03
N VAL A 121 8.41 -5.81 31.73
CA VAL A 121 9.39 -5.24 30.80
C VAL A 121 9.44 -3.73 31.01
N GLU A 122 10.63 -3.18 31.18
CA GLU A 122 10.84 -1.75 31.41
C GLU A 122 11.90 -1.23 30.44
N LEU A 123 11.61 -0.12 29.77
CA LEU A 123 12.56 0.62 28.96
C LEU A 123 13.49 1.42 29.88
N VAL A 124 14.80 1.28 29.69
CA VAL A 124 15.85 1.81 30.57
C VAL A 124 16.20 3.28 30.26
N ALA A 125 15.90 3.74 29.06
CA ALA A 125 16.08 5.12 28.63
C ALA A 125 15.15 5.42 27.45
N ASP A 126 14.86 6.70 27.21
CA ASP A 126 14.16 7.14 26.00
C ASP A 126 14.83 6.56 24.74
N HIS A 127 14.01 6.06 23.82
CA HIS A 127 14.48 5.38 22.62
C HIS A 127 13.66 5.82 21.39
N ILE A 128 14.36 6.36 20.39
CA ILE A 128 13.77 6.69 19.10
C ILE A 128 13.77 5.43 18.23
N VAL A 129 12.58 4.93 17.93
CA VAL A 129 12.39 3.75 17.06
C VAL A 129 12.65 4.13 15.61
N CYS A 130 12.12 5.27 15.17
CA CYS A 130 12.33 5.82 13.84
C CYS A 130 12.06 7.32 13.82
N GLU A 131 12.67 8.02 12.85
CA GLU A 131 12.51 9.46 12.67
C GLU A 131 11.86 9.77 11.32
N GLU A 132 10.95 10.74 11.31
CA GLU A 132 10.28 11.24 10.11
C GLU A 132 11.27 11.57 8.98
N GLY A 133 10.94 11.15 7.76
CA GLY A 133 11.75 11.40 6.57
C GLY A 133 12.95 10.47 6.38
N LYS A 134 13.27 9.60 7.36
CA LYS A 134 14.34 8.60 7.22
C LYS A 134 13.79 7.25 6.73
N PRO A 135 14.61 6.40 6.09
CA PRO A 135 14.22 5.03 5.77
C PRO A 135 14.14 4.16 7.03
N ILE A 136 13.09 3.35 7.13
CA ILE A 136 12.86 2.43 8.26
C ILE A 136 13.90 1.31 8.28
N SER A 137 14.53 1.07 9.43
CA SER A 137 15.41 -0.08 9.64
C SER A 137 14.62 -1.39 9.83
N PRO A 138 15.23 -2.58 9.63
CA PRO A 138 14.58 -3.86 9.95
C PRO A 138 14.08 -3.94 11.40
N GLU A 139 14.87 -3.47 12.34
CA GLU A 139 14.58 -3.47 13.77
C GLU A 139 13.40 -2.55 14.09
N ALA A 140 13.38 -1.35 13.48
CA ALA A 140 12.29 -0.40 13.62
C ALA A 140 10.99 -0.97 13.04
N ALA A 141 11.03 -1.59 11.85
CA ALA A 141 9.86 -2.22 11.24
C ALA A 141 9.25 -3.31 12.14
N GLN A 142 10.09 -4.11 12.79
CA GLN A 142 9.63 -5.13 13.73
C GLN A 142 9.05 -4.50 15.00
N THR A 143 9.68 -3.48 15.53
CA THR A 143 9.22 -2.76 16.73
C THR A 143 7.87 -2.08 16.48
N LEU A 144 7.71 -1.38 15.35
CA LEU A 144 6.44 -0.77 14.94
C LEU A 144 5.32 -1.81 14.79
N ARG A 145 5.63 -3.01 14.28
CA ARG A 145 4.67 -4.14 14.23
C ARG A 145 4.21 -4.56 15.60
N LEU A 146 5.13 -4.71 16.55
CA LEU A 146 4.82 -5.08 17.93
C LEU A 146 3.97 -4.02 18.64
N LEU A 147 4.22 -2.74 18.33
CA LEU A 147 3.46 -1.61 18.87
C LEU A 147 2.11 -1.40 18.16
N GLY A 148 1.81 -2.17 17.11
CA GLY A 148 0.58 -2.01 16.34
C GLY A 148 0.55 -0.76 15.45
N MET A 149 1.69 -0.08 15.26
CA MET A 149 1.77 1.17 14.50
C MET A 149 1.90 0.92 13.00
N GLN A 150 0.88 1.35 12.26
CA GLN A 150 0.77 1.16 10.82
C GLN A 150 1.14 2.45 10.08
N MET A 151 2.43 2.60 9.77
CA MET A 151 2.99 3.79 9.11
C MET A 151 3.00 3.73 7.57
N ALA A 152 2.26 2.81 6.96
CA ALA A 152 2.24 2.72 5.51
C ALA A 152 0.83 2.49 4.99
N THR A 153 0.34 3.44 4.21
CA THR A 153 -0.98 3.38 3.63
C THR A 153 -0.97 2.62 2.31
N PHE A 154 -1.94 1.73 2.11
CA PHE A 154 -2.24 1.12 0.83
C PHE A 154 -3.47 1.82 0.22
N ARG A 155 -3.27 2.45 -0.93
CA ARG A 155 -4.35 3.05 -1.72
C ARG A 155 -4.29 2.53 -3.15
N LEU A 156 -5.44 2.55 -3.80
CA LEU A 156 -5.56 2.31 -5.23
C LEU A 156 -6.09 3.58 -5.87
N TYR A 157 -5.47 4.00 -6.96
CA TYR A 157 -5.88 5.20 -7.68
C TYR A 157 -6.55 4.83 -9.01
N LEU A 158 -7.71 5.43 -9.26
CA LEU A 158 -8.30 5.41 -10.60
C LEU A 158 -7.47 6.31 -11.51
N VAL A 159 -6.88 5.73 -12.55
CA VAL A 159 -6.08 6.50 -13.54
C VAL A 159 -6.96 6.92 -14.71
N CYS A 160 -7.72 5.99 -15.26
CA CYS A 160 -8.63 6.24 -16.37
C CYS A 160 -9.80 5.26 -16.34
N ARG A 161 -10.89 5.64 -17.00
CA ARG A 161 -12.09 4.83 -17.20
C ARG A 161 -12.41 4.80 -18.67
N TRP A 162 -12.81 3.63 -19.15
CA TRP A 162 -13.37 3.45 -20.47
C TRP A 162 -14.77 2.83 -20.33
N SER A 163 -15.69 3.32 -21.13
CA SER A 163 -17.00 2.73 -21.40
C SER A 163 -17.24 2.82 -22.92
N SER A 164 -18.27 2.15 -23.43
CA SER A 164 -18.55 2.13 -24.87
C SER A 164 -18.69 3.53 -25.48
N ASP A 165 -19.15 4.50 -24.70
CA ASP A 165 -19.49 5.85 -25.17
C ASP A 165 -18.50 6.93 -24.69
N ASP A 166 -17.67 6.61 -23.70
CA ASP A 166 -16.89 7.63 -22.97
C ASP A 166 -15.53 7.09 -22.51
N PHE A 167 -14.54 7.99 -22.52
CA PHE A 167 -13.20 7.76 -22.01
C PHE A 167 -12.76 8.95 -21.19
N GLU A 168 -12.39 8.69 -19.93
CA GLU A 168 -12.05 9.73 -18.97
C GLU A 168 -10.74 9.41 -18.27
N VAL A 169 -9.97 10.45 -17.96
CA VAL A 169 -8.70 10.36 -17.24
C VAL A 169 -8.84 11.14 -15.94
N TYR A 170 -8.50 10.48 -14.84
CA TYR A 170 -8.54 11.07 -13.50
C TYR A 170 -7.18 11.70 -13.17
N LYS A 171 -7.19 12.98 -12.81
CA LYS A 171 -5.96 13.76 -12.59
C LYS A 171 -5.10 13.18 -11.46
N GLU A 172 -5.73 12.77 -10.36
CA GLU A 172 -5.05 12.24 -9.19
C GLU A 172 -4.31 10.93 -9.51
N GLY A 173 -4.99 9.94 -10.10
CA GLY A 173 -4.33 8.70 -10.50
C GLY A 173 -3.28 8.89 -11.58
N LEU A 174 -3.46 9.85 -12.49
CA LEU A 174 -2.42 10.18 -13.47
C LEU A 174 -1.17 10.80 -12.82
N ALA A 175 -1.33 11.64 -11.79
CA ALA A 175 -0.21 12.21 -11.06
C ALA A 175 0.58 11.12 -10.32
N GLN A 176 -0.13 10.19 -9.66
CA GLN A 176 0.51 9.06 -8.98
C GLN A 176 1.25 8.14 -9.95
N LEU A 177 0.65 7.83 -11.11
CA LEU A 177 1.28 7.00 -12.14
C LEU A 177 2.61 7.60 -12.64
N ARG A 178 2.70 8.94 -12.70
CA ARG A 178 3.92 9.65 -13.12
C ARG A 178 4.98 9.66 -12.02
N ALA A 179 4.59 9.90 -10.77
CA ALA A 179 5.51 9.88 -9.63
C ALA A 179 6.21 8.51 -9.49
N GLU A 180 5.49 7.41 -9.70
CA GLU A 180 6.08 6.06 -9.66
C GLU A 180 7.04 5.77 -10.83
N ALA A 181 6.87 6.43 -11.98
CA ALA A 181 7.77 6.28 -13.10
C ALA A 181 9.13 6.95 -12.84
N ASP A 182 9.11 8.12 -12.18
CA ASP A 182 10.31 8.88 -11.84
C ASP A 182 11.15 8.19 -10.75
N ASP A 183 10.52 7.53 -9.77
CA ASP A 183 11.21 6.82 -8.67
C ASP A 183 11.80 5.45 -9.10
N SER A 184 11.41 4.96 -10.28
CA SER A 184 11.86 3.68 -10.85
C SER A 184 12.96 3.82 -11.92
N SER A 185 13.40 5.06 -12.19
CA SER A 185 14.39 5.42 -13.21
C SER A 185 15.80 5.67 -12.67
#